data_AF-A0A464QXL0-F1
#
_entry.id   AF-A0A464QXL0-F1
#
_cell.length_a   1.000
_cell.length_b   1.000
_cell.length_c   1.000
_cell.angle_alpha   90.00
_cell.angle_beta   90.00
_cell.angle_gamma   90.00
#
_symmetry.space_group_name_H-M   'P 1'
#
loop_
_entity.id
_entity.type
_entity.pdbx_description
1 polymer ?
#
loop_
_entity_poly.entity_id
_entity_poly.type
_entity_poly.pdbx_seq_one_letter_code
_entity_poly.pdbx_strand_id
1 'polypeptide(L)' 'MKRAGFYFTDNDDDATSFCPECGELNISISARKVLECIKINRPVYVQCAACKAWYNIGGDVEEGG' A
#
# COMPACT_ATOMS: atom_id res chain seq x y z
N MET A 1 -9.40 8.64 1.94
CA MET A 1 -8.10 8.18 2.49
C MET A 1 -7.01 8.47 1.45
N LYS A 2 -5.81 8.89 1.83
CA LYS A 2 -4.73 9.14 0.84
C LYS A 2 -4.29 7.82 0.20
N ARG A 3 -3.96 7.89 -1.09
CA ARG A 3 -3.42 6.76 -1.86
C ARG A 3 -1.95 7.02 -2.16
N ALA A 4 -1.11 6.00 -1.97
CA ALA A 4 0.29 6.04 -2.33
C ALA A 4 0.59 4.95 -3.37
N GLY A 5 1.55 5.23 -4.25
CA GLY A 5 2.16 4.21 -5.09
C GLY A 5 3.00 3.26 -4.24
N PHE A 6 3.17 2.04 -4.73
CA PHE A 6 4.07 1.06 -4.16
C PHE A 6 4.96 0.52 -5.26
N TYR A 7 6.11 -0.02 -4.87
CA TYR A 7 7.03 -0.69 -5.76
C TYR A 7 7.51 -1.99 -5.12
N PHE A 8 7.83 -2.94 -5.99
CA PHE A 8 8.36 -4.24 -5.58
C PHE A 8 9.88 -4.17 -5.52
N THR A 9 10.45 -4.71 -4.46
CA THR A 9 11.89 -4.95 -4.38
C THR A 9 12.15 -6.42 -4.66
N ASP A 10 13.03 -6.70 -5.62
CA ASP A 10 13.33 -8.03 -6.20
C ASP A 10 13.73 -9.09 -5.16
N ASN A 11 14.17 -8.66 -3.98
CA ASN A 11 14.89 -9.51 -3.04
C ASN A 11 14.04 -10.19 -1.94
N ASP A 12 12.82 -9.69 -1.64
CA ASP A 12 12.13 -10.06 -0.39
C ASP A 12 10.60 -10.25 -0.51
N ASP A 13 10.05 -10.37 -1.72
CA ASP A 13 8.58 -10.55 -1.89
C ASP A 13 7.78 -9.45 -1.16
N ASP A 14 8.39 -8.28 -0.91
CA ASP A 14 7.84 -7.18 -0.12
C ASP A 14 7.43 -6.01 -1.03
N ALA A 15 6.29 -5.41 -0.72
CA ALA A 15 5.82 -4.18 -1.32
C ALA A 15 6.24 -3.00 -0.43
N THR A 16 7.03 -2.12 -1.02
CA THR A 16 7.48 -0.89 -0.36
C THR A 16 6.67 0.28 -0.86
N SER A 17 6.30 1.20 0.03
CA SER A 17 5.55 2.41 -0.31
C SER A 17 6.05 3.59 0.50
N PHE A 18 5.92 4.79 -0.06
CA PHE A 18 6.20 6.01 0.67
C PHE A 18 4.93 6.50 1.36
N CYS A 19 5.04 6.90 2.62
CA CYS A 19 3.92 7.49 3.33
C CYS A 19 3.57 8.85 2.69
N PRO A 20 2.32 9.07 2.24
CA PRO A 20 1.91 10.32 1.61
C PRO A 20 1.67 11.47 2.62
N GLU A 21 1.94 11.22 3.90
CA GLU A 21 1.83 12.19 4.99
C GLU A 21 3.21 12.72 5.39
N CYS A 22 4.16 11.83 5.69
CA CYS A 22 5.49 12.21 6.18
C CYS A 22 6.63 11.94 5.19
N GLY A 23 6.38 11.29 4.04
CA GLY A 23 7.40 10.96 3.04
C GLY A 23 8.32 9.80 3.41
N GLU A 24 8.17 9.23 4.60
CA GLU A 24 9.00 8.11 5.07
C GLU A 24 8.71 6.82 4.31
N LEU A 25 9.76 6.03 4.14
CA LEU A 25 9.68 4.69 3.57
C LEU A 25 8.95 3.74 4.52
N ASN A 26 7.92 3.08 4.03
CA ASN A 26 7.17 2.09 4.79
C ASN A 26 7.22 0.73 4.07
N ILE A 27 7.86 -0.23 4.72
CA ILE A 27 7.94 -1.63 4.30
C ILE A 27 7.00 -2.38 5.25
N SER A 28 5.88 -2.92 4.75
CA SER A 28 4.86 -3.47 5.67
C SER A 28 4.04 -4.63 5.13
N ILE A 29 4.13 -5.00 3.86
CA ILE A 29 3.27 -6.04 3.33
C ILE A 29 3.92 -6.82 2.21
N SER A 30 3.65 -8.13 2.17
CA SER A 30 4.11 -8.98 1.09
C SER A 30 3.49 -8.54 -0.25
N ALA A 31 4.35 -8.33 -1.25
CA ALA A 31 4.06 -8.11 -2.65
C ALA A 31 2.94 -8.99 -3.20
N ARG A 32 2.99 -10.30 -2.90
CA ARG A 32 1.94 -11.27 -3.29
C ARG A 32 0.56 -10.87 -2.78
N LYS A 33 0.45 -10.41 -1.54
CA LYS A 33 -0.83 -10.02 -0.95
C LYS A 33 -1.37 -8.76 -1.61
N VAL A 34 -0.51 -7.79 -1.91
CA VAL A 34 -0.88 -6.58 -2.64
C VAL A 34 -1.36 -6.93 -4.05
N LEU A 35 -0.63 -7.79 -4.76
CA LEU A 35 -0.96 -8.22 -6.11
C LEU A 35 -2.32 -8.94 -6.16
N GLU A 36 -2.55 -9.89 -5.25
CA GLU A 36 -3.83 -10.61 -5.15
C GLU A 36 -4.99 -9.66 -4.82
N CYS A 37 -4.79 -8.68 -3.94
CA CYS A 37 -5.80 -7.67 -3.65
C CYS A 37 -6.08 -6.76 -4.86
N ILE A 38 -5.05 -6.33 -5.60
CA ILE A 38 -5.23 -5.51 -6.81
C ILE A 38 -6.00 -6.27 -7.89
N LYS A 39 -5.73 -7.57 -8.08
CA LYS A 39 -6.45 -8.40 -9.06
C LYS A 39 -7.97 -8.43 -8.82
N ILE A 40 -8.40 -8.39 -7.56
CA ILE A 40 -9.82 -8.38 -7.17
C ILE A 40 -10.34 -6.97 -6.84
N ASN A 41 -9.61 -5.93 -7.22
CA ASN A 41 -9.90 -4.52 -6.93
C ASN A 41 -10.19 -4.22 -5.44
N ARG A 42 -9.48 -4.91 -4.53
CA ARG A 42 -9.67 -4.75 -3.09
C ARG A 42 -8.69 -3.73 -2.51
N PRO A 43 -9.14 -2.77 -1.69
CA PRO A 43 -8.28 -1.79 -1.05
C PRO A 43 -7.26 -2.46 -0.11
N VAL A 44 -6.02 -1.96 -0.13
CA VAL A 44 -4.92 -2.42 0.72
C VAL A 44 -4.47 -1.28 1.62
N TYR A 45 -5.02 -1.25 2.82
CA TYR A 45 -4.65 -0.26 3.83
C TYR A 45 -3.39 -0.68 4.56
N VAL A 46 -2.47 0.27 4.69
CA VAL A 46 -1.23 0.14 5.45
C VAL A 46 -1.09 1.30 6.42
N GLN A 47 -0.49 1.02 7.57
CA GLN A 47 -0.17 2.04 8.55
C GLN A 47 1.31 2.41 8.44
N CYS A 48 1.62 3.71 8.36
CA CYS A 48 2.99 4.18 8.40
C CYS A 48 3.61 3.91 9.77
N ALA A 49 4.79 3.27 9.81
CA ALA A 49 5.48 3.02 11.07
C ALA A 49 5.90 4.31 11.80
N ALA A 50 6.26 5.36 11.06
CA ALA A 50 6.77 6.64 11.57
C ALA A 50 5.67 7.55 12.10
N CYS A 51 4.71 7.97 11.26
CA CYS A 51 3.66 8.92 11.64
C CYS A 51 2.35 8.25 12.08
N LYS A 52 2.26 6.92 12.03
CA LYS A 52 1.03 6.13 12.34
C LYS A 52 -0.19 6.43 11.47
N ALA A 53 -0.02 7.22 10.40
CA ALA A 53 -1.09 7.51 9.46
C ALA A 53 -1.44 6.28 8.60
N TRP A 54 -2.72 6.13 8.32
CA TRP A 54 -3.24 5.06 7.46
C TRP A 54 -3.42 5.56 6.03
N TYR A 55 -2.98 4.77 5.06
CA TYR A 55 -3.11 5.10 3.64
C TYR A 55 -3.31 3.82 2.81
N ASN A 56 -3.90 3.99 1.63
CA ASN A 56 -4.15 2.89 0.70
C ASN A 56 -3.00 2.78 -0.31
N ILE A 57 -2.52 1.56 -0.57
CA ILE A 57 -1.47 1.28 -1.57
C ILE A 57 -1.94 0.40 -2.73
N GLY A 58 -3.15 -0.15 -2.71
CA GLY A 58 -3.59 -1.08 -3.75
C GLY A 58 -5.10 -1.22 -3.81
N GLY A 59 -5.64 -1.51 -4.99
CA GLY A 59 -7.09 -1.54 -5.24
C GLY A 59 -7.72 -0.15 -5.18
N ASP A 60 -8.75 0.05 -5.97
CA ASP A 60 -9.60 1.23 -5.87
C ASP A 60 -10.73 0.88 -4.89
N VAL A 61 -10.98 1.76 -3.92
CA VAL A 61 -12.34 1.82 -3.39
C VAL A 61 -13.08 2.56 -4.49
N GLU A 62 -13.61 1.85 -5.47
CA GLU A 62 -14.72 2.40 -6.23
C GLU A 62 -15.78 2.70 -5.17
N GLU A 63 -15.86 3.96 -4.75
CA GLU A 63 -17.07 4.50 -4.14
C GLU A 63 -18.17 4.15 -5.14
N GLY A 64 -19.05 3.23 -4.74
CA GLY A 64 -20.06 2.66 -5.61
C GLY A 64 -20.76 3.74 -6.44
N GLY A 65 -20.80 3.50 -7.76
CA GLY A 65 -21.76 4.15 -8.64
C GLY A 65 -23.19 3.75 -8.32
#